data_AF-A0A673A490-F1
#
_entry.id   AF-A0A673A490-F1
#
_cell.length_a   1.000
_cell.length_b   1.000
_cell.length_c   1.000
_cell.angle_alpha   90.00
_cell.angle_beta   90.00
_cell.angle_gamma   90.00
#
_symmetry.space_group_name_H-M   'P 1'
#
loop_
_entity.id
_entity.type
_entity.pdbx_description
1 polymer ?
#
loop_
_entity_poly.entity_id
_entity_poly.type
_entity_poly.pdbx_seq_one_letter_code
_entity_poly.pdbx_strand_id
1 'polypeptide(L)' 'MQPVSFFNHLSIYVDCSGVASNSLRIVGGTLAPKGRWGWQVSMQLRGEHICGGAIICPHWIITAAHCFAE' A
#
# COMPACT_ATOMS: atom_id res chain seq x y z
N MET A 1 -1.21 -13.52 2.68
CA MET A 1 -1.15 -12.71 3.92
C MET A 1 0.26 -12.86 4.44
N GLN A 2 0.99 -11.76 4.65
CA GLN A 2 2.36 -11.84 5.14
C GLN A 2 2.50 -10.99 6.42
N PRO A 3 3.36 -11.41 7.36
CA PRO A 3 3.70 -10.60 8.52
C PRO A 3 4.29 -9.28 8.04
N VAL A 4 3.94 -8.17 8.69
CA VAL A 4 4.51 -6.84 8.40
C VAL A 4 6.05 -6.80 8.48
N SER A 5 6.68 -7.77 9.16
CA SER A 5 8.13 -7.94 9.29
C SER A 5 8.80 -8.73 8.15
N PHE A 6 8.05 -9.35 7.24
CA PHE A 6 8.62 -10.18 6.16
C PHE A 6 9.17 -9.37 4.98
N PHE A 7 8.92 -8.07 4.99
CA PHE A 7 9.15 -7.16 3.90
C PHE A 7 10.53 -6.48 4.02
N ASN A 8 11.61 -7.26 4.10
CA ASN A 8 12.97 -6.71 4.29
C ASN A 8 13.45 -5.80 3.13
N HIS A 9 12.80 -5.84 1.97
CA HIS A 9 13.09 -4.98 0.82
C HIS A 9 11.86 -4.14 0.38
N LEU A 10 10.77 -4.16 1.15
CA LEU A 10 9.52 -3.47 0.81
C LEU A 10 9.02 -2.67 2.02
N SER A 11 9.03 -1.35 1.93
CA SER A 11 8.54 -0.52 3.03
C SER A 11 7.02 -0.45 2.98
N ILE A 12 6.37 -0.81 4.09
CA ILE A 12 4.92 -0.68 4.29
C ILE A 12 4.65 0.65 4.99
N TYR A 13 3.89 1.53 4.34
CA TYR A 13 3.42 2.77 4.94
C TYR A 13 1.91 2.72 5.15
N VAL A 14 1.48 3.00 6.39
CA VAL A 14 0.08 3.12 6.81
C VAL A 14 -0.43 4.57 6.64
N ASP A 15 0.47 5.52 6.33
CA ASP A 15 0.10 6.90 6.04
C ASP A 15 0.02 7.14 4.52
N CYS A 16 -1.16 7.51 4.05
CA CYS A 16 -1.42 7.90 2.67
C CYS A 16 -1.15 9.40 2.41
N SER A 17 -0.32 10.06 3.23
CA SER A 17 0.06 11.49 3.04
C SER A 17 0.92 11.75 1.78
N GLY A 18 1.06 10.78 0.87
CA GLY A 18 1.74 10.96 -0.40
C GLY A 18 0.96 11.87 -1.35
N VAL A 19 1.65 12.84 -1.95
CA VAL A 19 1.09 13.66 -3.03
C VAL A 19 0.80 12.74 -4.22
N ALA A 20 -0.40 12.82 -4.79
CA ALA A 20 -0.73 12.11 -6.02
C ALA A 20 0.32 12.45 -7.09
N SER A 21 1.12 11.46 -7.50
CA SER A 21 1.97 11.56 -8.68
C SER A 21 1.08 11.86 -9.90
N ASN A 22 1.61 12.62 -10.87
CA ASN A 22 0.93 12.96 -12.12
C ASN A 22 0.41 11.74 -12.93
N SER A 23 0.73 10.51 -12.52
CA SER A 23 0.14 9.27 -13.02
C SER A 23 -1.00 8.78 -12.11
N LEU A 24 -2.18 9.41 -12.22
CA LEU A 24 -3.40 8.93 -11.57
C LEU A 24 -3.79 7.56 -12.15
N ARG A 25 -3.48 6.47 -11.42
CA ARG A 25 -3.85 5.10 -11.81
C ARG A 25 -5.30 4.74 -11.48
N ILE A 26 -5.99 5.55 -10.68
CA ILE A 26 -7.40 5.34 -10.30
C ILE A 26 -8.30 6.13 -11.26
N VAL A 27 -8.95 5.43 -12.19
CA VAL A 27 -9.81 6.03 -13.22
C VAL A 27 -11.18 6.41 -12.64
N GLY A 28 -11.63 7.64 -12.89
CA GLY A 28 -12.95 8.14 -12.44
C GLY A 28 -13.07 8.35 -10.93
N GLY A 29 -11.96 8.23 -10.19
CA GLY A 29 -11.93 8.44 -8.74
C GLY A 29 -11.79 9.90 -8.33
N THR A 30 -11.88 10.12 -7.03
CA THR A 30 -11.58 11.41 -6.37
C THR A 30 -10.57 11.21 -5.26
N LEU A 31 -9.91 12.29 -4.83
CA LEU A 31 -9.01 12.24 -3.69
C LEU A 31 -9.75 11.75 -2.43
N ALA A 32 -9.17 10.78 -1.73
CA ALA A 32 -9.67 10.33 -0.44
C ALA A 32 -9.24 11.34 0.65
N PRO A 33 -10.15 11.76 1.55
CA PRO A 33 -9.77 12.52 2.72
C PRO A 33 -8.78 11.74 3.58
N LYS A 34 -7.87 12.48 4.22
CA LYS A 34 -6.85 11.90 5.10
C LYS A 34 -7.49 10.99 6.15
N GLY A 35 -6.99 9.77 6.26
CA GLY A 35 -7.43 8.78 7.25
C GLY A 35 -8.78 8.10 6.97
N ARG A 36 -9.49 8.41 5.88
CA ARG A 36 -10.79 7.78 5.58
C ARG A 36 -10.69 6.26 5.43
N TRP A 37 -9.57 5.78 4.91
CA TRP A 37 -9.30 4.36 4.67
C TRP A 37 -8.11 3.90 5.52
N GLY A 38 -8.28 3.88 6.85
CA GLY A 38 -7.20 3.58 7.80
C GLY A 38 -6.56 2.19 7.66
N TRP A 39 -7.16 1.30 6.87
CA TRP A 39 -6.60 -0.01 6.54
C TRP A 39 -5.72 0.01 5.28
N GLN A 40 -5.74 1.07 4.47
CA GLN A 40 -5.04 1.12 3.18
C GLN A 40 -3.52 1.17 3.38
N VAL A 41 -2.80 0.37 2.60
CA VAL A 41 -1.34 0.27 2.65
C VAL A 41 -0.72 0.56 1.30
N SER A 42 0.37 1.32 1.32
CA SER A 42 1.31 1.45 0.20
C SER A 42 2.48 0.48 0.40
N MET A 43 2.65 -0.45 -0.53
CA MET A 43 3.82 -1.33 -0.60
C MET A 43 4.85 -0.73 -1.54
N GLN A 44 6.01 -0.34 -1.00
CA GLN A 44 7.02 0.39 -1.74
C GLN A 44 8.31 -0.38 -1.95
N LEU A 45 8.77 -0.44 -3.20
CA LEU A 45 10.08 -0.98 -3.56
C LEU A 45 11.02 0.18 -3.88
N ARG A 46 12.12 0.31 -3.13
CA ARG A 46 13.10 1.43 -3.30
C ARG A 46 12.46 2.82 -3.22
N GLY A 47 11.44 2.99 -2.38
CA GLY A 47 10.72 4.26 -2.19
C GLY A 47 9.58 4.50 -3.19
N GLU A 48 9.36 3.61 -4.15
CA GLU A 48 8.30 3.74 -5.16
C GLU A 48 7.14 2.77 -4.89
N HIS A 49 5.91 3.26 -4.99
CA HIS A 49 4.71 2.44 -4.83
C HIS A 49 4.58 1.43 -5.98
N ILE A 50 4.55 0.14 -5.63
CA ILE A 50 4.39 -0.94 -6.62
C ILE A 50 3.04 -1.65 -6.52
N CYS A 51 2.46 -1.73 -5.33
CA CYS A 51 1.20 -2.45 -5.07
C CYS A 51 0.47 -1.87 -3.85
N GLY A 52 -0.84 -2.13 -3.79
CA GLY A 52 -1.67 -1.86 -2.61
C GLY A 52 -1.83 -3.06 -1.68
N GLY A 53 -2.39 -2.83 -0.50
CA GLY A 53 -2.77 -3.87 0.46
C GLY A 53 -3.72 -3.35 1.52
N ALA A 54 -4.24 -4.24 2.37
CA ALA A 54 -5.12 -3.89 3.48
C ALA A 54 -4.68 -4.50 4.82
N ILE A 55 -4.69 -3.70 5.89
CA ILE A 55 -4.50 -4.18 7.26
C ILE A 55 -5.74 -4.99 7.67
N ILE A 56 -5.53 -6.26 7.99
CA ILE A 56 -6.61 -7.17 8.43
C ILE A 56 -6.54 -7.50 9.92
N CYS A 57 -5.37 -7.36 10.52
CA CYS A 57 -5.14 -7.40 11.97
C CYS A 57 -3.77 -6.76 12.30
N PRO A 58 -3.42 -6.54 13.59
CA PRO A 58 -2.29 -5.67 13.99
C PRO A 58 -0.94 -5.97 13.34
N HIS A 59 -0.70 -7.22 12.92
CA HIS A 59 0.59 -7.66 12.36
C HIS A 59 0.48 -8.25 10.95
N TRP A 60 -0.69 -8.17 10.31
CA TRP A 60 -0.92 -8.83 9.02
C TRP A 60 -1.59 -7.92 8.00
N ILE A 61 -1.05 -7.99 6.78
CA ILE A 61 -1.60 -7.34 5.59
C ILE A 61 -2.02 -8.42 4.59
N ILE A 62 -3.14 -8.17 3.94
CA ILE A 62 -3.56 -8.89 2.74
C ILE A 62 -3.22 -8.08 1.49
N THR A 63 -2.72 -8.75 0.46
CA THR A 63 -2.39 -8.18 -0.86
C THR A 63 -2.44 -9.29 -1.91
N ALA A 64 -2.30 -8.94 -3.18
CA ALA A 64 -2.23 -9.89 -4.28
C ALA A 64 -0.91 -10.68 -4.25
N ALA A 65 -0.96 -11.98 -4.57
CA ALA A 65 0.22 -12.85 -4.52
C ALA A 65 1.32 -12.43 -5.51
N HIS A 66 0.96 -11.90 -6.68
CA HIS A 66 1.91 -11.46 -7.71
C HIS A 66 2.76 -10.25 -7.27
N CYS A 67 2.39 -9.55 -6.19
CA CYS A 67 3.21 -8.44 -5.68
C CYS A 67 4.55 -8.89 -5.06
N PHE A 68 4.81 -10.21 -4.96
CA PHE A 68 6.02 -10.77 -4.33
C PHE A 68 6.93 -11.57 -5.26
N ALA A 69 6.36 -12.16 -6.31
CA ALA A 69 7.07 -13.01 -7.24
C ALA A 69 6.53 -12.70 -8.63
N GLU A 70 7.32 -11.95 -9.39
CA GLU A 70 7.29 -11.93 -10.85
C GLU A 70 8.60 -12.53 -11.37
#